data_AF-A0A3P7J7U9-F1
#
_entry.id   AF-A0A3P7J7U9-F1
#
_cell.length_a   1.000
_cell.length_b   1.000
_cell.length_c   1.000
_cell.angle_alpha   90.00
_cell.angle_beta   90.00
_cell.angle_gamma   90.00
#
_symmetry.space_group_name_H-M   'P 1'
#
loop_
_entity.id
_entity.type
_entity.pdbx_description
1 polymer ?
#
loop_
_entity_poly.entity_id
_entity_poly.type
_entity_poly.pdbx_seq_one_letter_code
_entity_poly.pdbx_strand_id
1 'polypeptide(L)'
;MPGDGQMRLCISCEEVFQVPRGSSSTRCPGWRCRWDYDENGQYSHYHGYKRPLAPRALKHMALLGYSVKYCDECGQCKEPDTIMLRPFVNKEITRLCGGARRQRFEKNEREDFENYVANTFSKRKEQSRMIGIRNLVLFLVENCTAWLYLTKPGNSHALKMSISKLFTQLLNVRIPEERDEFTKRMQKLDESAGDLVALFRQNILDANLTNL
;
A
#
# COMPACT_ATOMS: atom_id res chain seq x y z
N MET A 1 -17.23 1.15 -11.95
CA MET A 1 -16.28 1.47 -10.85
C MET A 1 -15.95 0.17 -10.10
N PRO A 2 -14.87 -0.56 -10.43
CA PRO A 2 -14.47 -1.73 -9.67
C PRO A 2 -13.38 -1.28 -8.68
N GLY A 3 -13.70 -1.10 -7.39
CA GLY A 3 -12.74 -0.52 -6.46
C GLY A 3 -12.91 -0.84 -4.98
N ASP A 4 -14.14 -0.89 -4.45
CA ASP A 4 -14.32 -0.76 -2.99
C ASP A 4 -14.83 -2.01 -2.28
N GLY A 5 -14.81 -3.18 -2.93
CA GLY A 5 -15.26 -4.43 -2.32
C GLY A 5 -14.21 -5.10 -1.41
N GLN A 6 -14.66 -5.76 -0.34
CA GLN A 6 -13.84 -6.56 0.56
C GLN A 6 -13.50 -7.92 -0.08
N MET A 7 -12.22 -8.29 -0.15
CA MET A 7 -11.81 -9.60 -0.65
C MET A 7 -11.89 -10.64 0.46
N ARG A 8 -12.53 -11.77 0.18
CA ARG A 8 -12.64 -12.90 1.10
C ARG A 8 -12.15 -14.17 0.43
N LEU A 9 -11.55 -15.07 1.20
CA LEU A 9 -11.26 -16.44 0.82
C LEU A 9 -12.32 -17.33 1.47
N CYS A 10 -13.07 -18.08 0.69
CA CYS A 10 -13.90 -19.15 1.23
C CYS A 10 -13.01 -20.33 1.61
N ILE A 11 -13.07 -20.78 2.86
CA ILE A 11 -12.22 -21.87 3.34
C ILE A 11 -12.69 -23.22 2.77
N SER A 12 -13.99 -23.37 2.52
CA SER A 12 -14.59 -24.62 2.02
C SER A 12 -14.29 -24.91 0.55
N CYS A 13 -14.30 -23.90 -0.31
CA CYS A 13 -14.00 -24.06 -1.75
C CYS A 13 -12.65 -23.47 -2.16
N GLU A 14 -11.91 -22.86 -1.23
CA GLU A 14 -10.62 -22.19 -1.45
C GLU A 14 -10.66 -21.11 -2.55
N GLU A 15 -11.84 -20.58 -2.87
CA GLU A 15 -12.00 -19.53 -3.87
C GLU A 15 -11.93 -18.15 -3.23
N VAL A 16 -11.22 -17.26 -3.91
CA VAL A 16 -11.12 -15.84 -3.56
C VAL A 16 -12.18 -15.07 -4.32
N PHE A 17 -12.94 -14.24 -3.61
CA PHE A 17 -13.99 -13.45 -4.20
C PHE A 17 -14.10 -12.05 -3.59
N GLN A 18 -14.71 -11.15 -4.36
CA GLN A 18 -14.95 -9.78 -3.94
C GLN A 18 -16.39 -9.62 -3.44
N VAL A 19 -16.54 -9.07 -2.24
CA VAL A 19 -17.83 -8.68 -1.67
C VAL A 19 -17.98 -7.16 -1.84
N PRO A 20 -18.93 -6.67 -2.67
CA PRO A 20 -19.11 -5.23 -2.85
C PRO A 20 -19.43 -4.52 -1.52
N ARG A 21 -19.00 -3.27 -1.37
CA ARG A 21 -19.25 -2.47 -0.15
C ARG A 21 -20.74 -2.24 0.03
N GLY A 22 -21.27 -2.52 1.22
CA GLY A 22 -22.72 -2.43 1.50
C GLY A 22 -23.56 -3.53 0.86
N SER A 23 -22.93 -4.53 0.22
CA SER A 23 -23.62 -5.71 -0.25
C SER A 23 -24.00 -6.60 0.93
N SER A 24 -25.28 -6.94 1.03
CA SER A 24 -25.77 -8.05 1.84
C SER A 24 -25.56 -9.40 1.13
N SER A 25 -24.74 -9.47 0.07
CA SER A 25 -24.57 -10.74 -0.66
C SER A 25 -23.98 -11.79 0.26
N THR A 26 -24.83 -12.73 0.59
CA THR A 26 -24.53 -13.78 1.54
C THR A 26 -24.01 -15.04 0.86
N ARG A 27 -23.74 -15.08 -0.44
CA ARG A 27 -23.40 -16.36 -1.10
C ARG A 27 -21.95 -16.44 -1.56
N CYS A 28 -21.34 -17.60 -1.35
CA CYS A 28 -20.07 -17.92 -2.02
C CYS A 28 -20.30 -18.05 -3.54
N PRO A 29 -19.53 -17.35 -4.41
CA PRO A 29 -19.78 -17.35 -5.86
C PRO A 29 -19.39 -18.68 -6.54
N GLY A 30 -18.62 -19.54 -5.87
CA GLY A 30 -18.32 -20.87 -6.36
C GLY A 30 -19.59 -21.68 -6.54
N TRP A 31 -19.90 -22.07 -7.77
CA TRP A 31 -21.10 -22.84 -8.16
C TRP A 31 -21.31 -24.15 -7.38
N ARG A 32 -20.25 -24.73 -6.79
CA ARG A 32 -20.31 -25.92 -5.92
C ARG A 32 -20.48 -25.59 -4.44
N CYS A 33 -20.28 -24.33 -4.07
CA CYS A 33 -20.32 -23.83 -2.71
C CYS A 33 -21.72 -23.24 -2.45
N ARG A 34 -22.64 -24.07 -1.94
CA ARG A 34 -24.02 -23.65 -1.60
C ARG A 34 -24.10 -22.92 -0.26
N TRP A 35 -23.03 -22.20 0.10
CA TRP A 35 -22.89 -21.62 1.43
C TRP A 35 -23.52 -20.21 1.47
N ASP A 36 -24.40 -19.97 2.45
CA ASP A 36 -25.13 -18.72 2.68
C ASP A 36 -24.68 -18.08 4.03
N TYR A 37 -24.20 -16.85 3.99
CA TYR A 37 -23.88 -15.96 5.11
C TYR A 37 -25.18 -15.34 5.68
N ASP A 38 -25.12 -14.72 6.84
CA ASP A 38 -26.17 -13.90 7.40
C ASP A 38 -25.87 -12.41 7.19
N GLU A 39 -26.76 -11.53 7.65
CA GLU A 39 -26.65 -10.07 7.53
C GLU A 39 -25.41 -9.49 8.26
N ASN A 40 -24.85 -10.22 9.22
CA ASN A 40 -23.62 -9.87 9.93
C ASN A 40 -22.36 -10.45 9.26
N GLY A 41 -22.51 -11.15 8.13
CA GLY A 41 -21.44 -11.89 7.48
C GLY A 41 -20.96 -13.12 8.27
N GLN A 42 -21.69 -13.49 9.32
CA GLN A 42 -21.55 -14.76 10.05
C GLN A 42 -22.40 -15.83 9.35
N TYR A 43 -22.35 -17.07 9.81
CA TYR A 43 -22.98 -18.18 9.10
C TYR A 43 -24.28 -18.58 9.77
N SER A 44 -25.40 -18.61 9.02
CA SER A 44 -26.64 -19.24 9.48
C SER A 44 -26.60 -20.74 9.16
N HIS A 45 -26.67 -21.56 10.20
CA HIS A 45 -26.39 -22.99 10.11
C HIS A 45 -27.58 -23.80 9.58
N TYR A 46 -27.34 -24.69 8.61
CA TYR A 46 -28.16 -25.87 8.38
C TYR A 46 -27.44 -27.08 9.00
N HIS A 47 -28.09 -27.76 9.95
CA HIS A 47 -27.53 -28.89 10.72
C HIS A 47 -27.33 -30.15 9.87
N GLY A 48 -26.29 -30.17 9.04
CA GLY A 48 -25.82 -31.37 8.35
C GLY A 48 -24.30 -31.33 8.18
N TYR A 49 -23.59 -32.15 8.98
CA TYR A 49 -22.17 -32.51 8.85
C TYR A 49 -21.26 -31.47 8.16
N LYS A 50 -20.60 -30.60 8.95
CA LYS A 50 -19.47 -29.81 8.43
C LYS A 50 -18.33 -30.78 8.06
N ARG A 51 -17.93 -30.77 6.79
CA ARG A 51 -16.76 -31.55 6.32
C ARG A 51 -15.51 -31.04 7.04
N PRO A 52 -14.55 -31.92 7.39
CA PRO A 52 -13.24 -31.50 7.86
C PRO A 52 -12.60 -30.54 6.84
N LEU A 53 -11.89 -29.52 7.33
CA LEU A 53 -11.15 -28.60 6.46
C LEU A 53 -10.09 -29.36 5.67
N ALA A 54 -9.95 -29.03 4.38
CA ALA A 54 -8.90 -29.60 3.56
C ALA A 54 -7.51 -29.22 4.13
N PRO A 55 -6.49 -30.09 4.04
CA PRO A 55 -5.14 -29.77 4.50
C PRO A 55 -4.55 -28.50 3.88
N ARG A 56 -4.96 -28.17 2.65
CA ARG A 56 -4.54 -26.95 1.96
C ARG A 56 -5.18 -25.69 2.56
N ALA A 57 -6.48 -25.73 2.88
CA ALA A 57 -7.15 -24.69 3.63
C ALA A 57 -6.50 -24.44 5.01
N LEU A 58 -6.12 -25.49 5.74
CA LEU A 58 -5.38 -25.37 7.01
C LEU A 58 -4.03 -24.65 6.83
N LYS A 59 -3.29 -24.97 5.75
CA LYS A 59 -2.05 -24.26 5.40
C LYS A 59 -2.29 -22.79 5.08
N HIS A 60 -3.34 -22.46 4.33
CA HIS A 60 -3.68 -21.07 4.03
C HIS A 60 -4.05 -20.29 5.30
N MET A 61 -4.82 -20.88 6.22
CA MET A 61 -5.13 -20.28 7.52
C MET A 61 -3.85 -19.97 8.31
N ALA A 62 -2.96 -20.96 8.43
CA ALA A 62 -1.69 -20.79 9.14
C ALA A 62 -0.82 -19.68 8.52
N LEU A 63 -0.70 -19.64 7.18
CA LEU A 63 0.04 -18.60 6.46
C LEU A 63 -0.55 -17.20 6.64
N LEU A 64 -1.87 -17.11 6.79
CA LEU A 64 -2.58 -15.85 7.01
C LEU A 64 -2.64 -15.44 8.49
N GLY A 65 -2.06 -16.25 9.40
CA GLY A 65 -2.03 -15.99 10.83
C GLY A 65 -3.33 -16.31 11.57
N TYR A 66 -4.19 -17.16 10.99
CA TYR A 66 -5.41 -17.66 11.62
C TYR A 66 -5.17 -19.03 12.27
N SER A 67 -5.75 -19.26 13.44
CA SER A 67 -5.51 -20.46 14.26
C SER A 67 -6.78 -21.27 14.43
N VAL A 68 -6.92 -22.40 13.76
CA VAL A 68 -8.17 -23.19 13.80
C VAL A 68 -8.56 -23.54 15.24
N LYS A 69 -9.70 -23.02 15.68
CA LYS A 69 -10.33 -23.40 16.96
C LYS A 69 -11.36 -24.47 16.70
N TYR A 70 -11.38 -25.48 17.55
CA TYR A 70 -12.39 -26.52 17.55
C TYR A 70 -13.32 -26.34 18.74
N CYS A 71 -14.54 -26.85 18.63
CA CYS A 71 -15.47 -26.93 19.72
C CYS A 71 -15.07 -28.09 20.62
N ASP A 72 -14.87 -27.82 21.90
CA ASP A 72 -14.47 -28.85 22.87
C ASP A 72 -15.55 -29.93 23.06
N GLU A 73 -16.83 -29.59 22.82
CA GLU A 73 -17.96 -30.52 23.00
C GLU A 73 -18.21 -31.44 21.80
N CYS A 74 -18.01 -30.94 20.58
CA CYS A 74 -18.37 -31.69 19.36
C CYS A 74 -17.21 -31.87 18.37
N GLY A 75 -16.02 -31.37 18.68
CA GLY A 75 -14.82 -31.46 17.84
C GLY A 75 -14.92 -30.68 16.53
N GLN A 76 -15.96 -29.88 16.32
CA GLN A 76 -16.21 -29.14 15.07
C GLN A 76 -15.44 -27.82 15.03
N CYS A 77 -14.96 -27.42 13.86
CA CYS A 77 -14.29 -26.12 13.67
C CYS A 77 -15.23 -24.95 14.02
N LYS A 78 -14.78 -24.06 14.92
CA LYS A 78 -15.47 -22.83 15.36
C LYS A 78 -15.05 -21.59 14.56
N GLU A 79 -13.97 -21.68 13.77
CA GLU A 79 -13.37 -20.52 13.08
C GLU A 79 -13.98 -20.23 11.71
N PRO A 80 -13.85 -18.98 11.21
CA PRO A 80 -14.80 -18.43 10.26
C PRO A 80 -14.74 -19.14 8.92
N ASP A 81 -15.89 -19.44 8.31
CA ASP A 81 -15.97 -20.12 7.02
C ASP A 81 -15.38 -19.28 5.85
N THR A 82 -15.11 -17.99 6.09
CA THR A 82 -14.30 -17.13 5.22
C THR A 82 -13.20 -16.41 5.97
N ILE A 83 -12.05 -16.25 5.31
CA ILE A 83 -10.96 -15.42 5.79
C ILE A 83 -11.03 -14.09 5.06
N MET A 84 -11.10 -12.99 5.80
CA MET A 84 -10.89 -11.67 5.22
C MET A 84 -9.45 -11.59 4.73
N LEU A 85 -9.28 -11.57 3.42
CA LEU A 85 -7.99 -11.30 2.84
C LEU A 85 -7.72 -9.81 3.04
N ARG A 86 -6.58 -9.47 3.65
CA ARG A 86 -6.15 -8.07 3.69
C ARG A 86 -6.15 -7.55 2.23
N PRO A 87 -6.70 -6.35 1.96
CA PRO A 87 -6.83 -5.86 0.60
C PRO A 87 -5.51 -5.97 -0.15
N PHE A 88 -5.62 -6.40 -1.41
CA PHE A 88 -4.54 -6.52 -2.39
C PHE A 88 -3.52 -5.40 -2.22
N VAL A 89 -2.24 -5.74 -2.37
CA VAL A 89 -1.11 -4.83 -2.60
C VAL A 89 -1.63 -3.53 -3.23
N ASN A 90 -1.63 -2.44 -2.47
CA ASN A 90 -2.15 -1.17 -2.96
C ASN A 90 -1.29 -0.78 -4.18
N LYS A 91 -1.83 -1.01 -5.38
CA LYS A 91 -1.09 -0.91 -6.63
C LYS A 91 -0.51 0.48 -6.81
N GLU A 92 -1.22 1.50 -6.34
CA GLU A 92 -0.77 2.88 -6.40
C GLU A 92 0.43 3.13 -5.49
N ILE A 93 0.35 2.72 -4.21
CA ILE A 93 1.47 2.85 -3.26
C ILE A 93 2.69 2.07 -3.76
N THR A 94 2.46 0.86 -4.28
CA THR A 94 3.53 -0.02 -4.77
C THR A 94 4.15 0.54 -6.04
N ARG A 95 3.36 1.16 -6.92
CA ARG A 95 3.84 1.86 -8.12
C ARG A 95 4.69 3.08 -7.75
N LEU A 96 4.26 3.88 -6.77
CA LEU A 96 5.03 5.03 -6.31
C LEU A 96 6.36 4.60 -5.67
N CYS A 97 6.32 3.64 -4.74
CA CYS A 97 7.50 3.09 -4.09
C CYS A 97 8.49 2.48 -5.11
N GLY A 98 7.97 1.63 -6.02
CA GLY A 98 8.77 0.99 -7.06
C GLY A 98 9.31 1.99 -8.09
N GLY A 99 8.54 3.02 -8.42
CA GLY A 99 8.97 4.10 -9.31
C GLY A 99 10.12 4.92 -8.73
N ALA A 100 10.01 5.34 -7.48
CA ALA A 100 11.08 6.06 -6.78
C ALA A 100 12.34 5.19 -6.65
N ARG A 101 12.18 3.92 -6.28
CA ARG A 101 13.29 2.96 -6.22
C ARG A 101 13.97 2.81 -7.57
N ARG A 102 13.20 2.66 -8.66
CA ARG A 102 13.77 2.57 -10.02
C ARG A 102 14.58 3.82 -10.35
N GLN A 103 14.03 5.01 -10.16
CA GLN A 103 14.72 6.29 -10.41
C GLN A 103 16.03 6.46 -9.60
N ARG A 104 16.15 5.81 -8.43
CA ARG A 104 17.41 5.82 -7.63
C ARG A 104 18.50 4.94 -8.23
N PHE A 105 18.12 3.80 -8.78
CA PHE A 105 19.06 2.76 -9.21
C PHE A 105 19.22 2.67 -10.73
N GLU A 106 18.33 3.30 -11.50
CA GLU A 106 18.42 3.40 -12.95
C GLU A 106 19.65 4.25 -13.30
N LYS A 107 20.66 3.58 -13.85
CA LYS A 107 21.97 4.16 -14.07
C LYS A 107 21.91 5.34 -15.04
N ASN A 108 21.18 5.15 -16.14
CA ASN A 108 21.09 6.15 -17.21
C ASN A 108 20.43 7.45 -16.71
N GLU A 109 19.27 7.37 -16.04
CA GLU A 109 18.57 8.56 -15.55
C GLU A 109 19.37 9.31 -14.48
N ARG A 110 20.13 8.59 -13.66
CA ARG A 110 21.02 9.20 -12.66
C ARG A 110 22.19 9.92 -13.35
N GLU A 111 22.86 9.24 -14.27
CA GLU A 111 24.03 9.80 -14.98
C GLU A 111 23.64 10.99 -15.85
N ASP A 112 22.51 10.94 -16.56
CA ASP A 112 22.00 12.07 -17.34
C ASP A 112 21.78 13.32 -16.47
N PHE A 113 21.18 13.13 -15.29
CA PHE A 113 20.97 14.22 -14.34
C PHE A 113 22.29 14.76 -13.77
N GLU A 114 23.19 13.88 -13.34
CA GLU A 114 24.48 14.26 -12.78
C GLU A 114 25.36 14.99 -13.81
N ASN A 115 25.38 14.50 -15.06
CA ASN A 115 26.10 15.12 -16.17
C ASN A 115 25.52 16.49 -16.50
N TYR A 116 24.19 16.63 -16.56
CA TYR A 116 23.56 17.93 -16.75
C TYR A 116 23.96 18.91 -15.64
N VAL A 117 23.84 18.49 -14.37
CA VAL A 117 24.21 19.34 -13.23
C VAL A 117 25.70 19.73 -13.27
N ALA A 118 26.59 18.81 -13.64
CA ALA A 118 28.02 19.09 -13.79
C ALA A 118 28.30 20.13 -14.90
N ASN A 119 27.57 20.05 -16.00
CA ASN A 119 27.72 20.96 -17.15
C ASN A 119 27.09 22.34 -16.89
N THR A 120 25.99 22.40 -16.13
CA THR A 120 25.25 23.65 -15.87
C THR A 120 25.83 24.45 -14.70
N PHE A 121 26.39 23.79 -13.69
CA PHE A 121 26.87 24.43 -12.48
C PHE A 121 28.38 24.29 -12.34
N SER A 122 29.11 25.40 -12.31
CA SER A 122 30.57 25.40 -12.15
C SER A 122 31.04 25.11 -10.73
N LYS A 123 30.23 25.43 -9.72
CA LYS A 123 30.57 25.26 -8.31
C LYS A 123 30.14 23.88 -7.79
N ARG A 124 31.11 23.11 -7.27
CA ARG A 124 30.85 21.80 -6.65
C ARG A 124 29.76 21.82 -5.56
N LYS A 125 29.70 22.89 -4.75
CA LYS A 125 28.66 23.05 -3.72
C LYS A 125 27.24 23.12 -4.31
N GLU A 126 27.09 23.78 -5.45
CA GLU A 126 25.78 23.88 -6.14
C GLU A 126 25.43 22.53 -6.77
N GLN A 127 26.39 21.86 -7.41
CA GLN A 127 26.21 20.52 -7.97
C GLN A 127 25.74 19.52 -6.89
N SER A 128 26.47 19.44 -5.78
CA SER A 128 26.13 18.56 -4.66
C SER A 128 24.76 18.87 -4.06
N ARG A 129 24.34 20.14 -4.03
CA ARG A 129 23.01 20.53 -3.57
C ARG A 129 21.92 19.97 -4.49
N MET A 130 22.05 20.14 -5.81
CA MET A 130 21.03 19.68 -6.76
C MET A 130 20.88 18.15 -6.75
N ILE A 131 22.02 17.44 -6.73
CA ILE A 131 22.06 15.98 -6.59
C ILE A 131 21.45 15.55 -5.24
N GLY A 132 21.79 16.28 -4.17
CA GLY A 132 21.27 16.05 -2.82
C GLY A 132 19.74 16.15 -2.76
N ILE A 133 19.14 17.19 -3.34
CA ILE A 133 17.68 17.37 -3.35
C ILE A 133 17.01 16.22 -4.12
N ARG A 134 17.52 15.85 -5.31
CA ARG A 134 16.98 14.71 -6.07
C ARG A 134 16.97 13.43 -5.23
N ASN A 135 18.09 13.12 -4.59
CA ASN A 135 18.25 11.91 -3.80
C ASN A 135 17.36 11.92 -2.55
N LEU A 136 17.25 13.08 -1.88
CA LEU A 136 16.35 13.27 -0.74
C LEU A 136 14.90 13.01 -1.12
N VAL A 137 14.42 13.60 -2.23
CA VAL A 137 13.04 13.42 -2.69
C VAL A 137 12.76 11.96 -3.00
N LEU A 138 13.63 11.28 -3.75
CA LEU A 138 13.46 9.86 -4.07
C LEU A 138 13.45 8.98 -2.82
N PHE A 139 14.34 9.27 -1.87
CA PHE A 139 14.39 8.55 -0.59
C PHE A 139 13.09 8.76 0.21
N LEU A 140 12.59 10.00 0.30
CA LEU A 140 11.34 10.30 0.98
C LEU A 140 10.17 9.58 0.34
N VAL A 141 10.01 9.63 -0.99
CA VAL A 141 8.92 8.95 -1.69
C VAL A 141 8.95 7.44 -1.42
N GLU A 142 10.12 6.78 -1.53
CA GLU A 142 10.25 5.34 -1.27
C GLU A 142 9.89 4.99 0.18
N ASN A 143 10.49 5.68 1.16
CA ASN A 143 10.29 5.33 2.57
C ASN A 143 8.90 5.72 3.09
N CYS A 144 8.37 6.87 2.69
CA CYS A 144 7.04 7.33 3.09
C CYS A 144 5.94 6.42 2.52
N THR A 145 6.08 5.98 1.27
CA THR A 145 5.13 5.01 0.68
C THR A 145 5.24 3.63 1.33
N ALA A 146 6.45 3.16 1.61
CA ALA A 146 6.66 1.93 2.37
C ALA A 146 6.02 2.02 3.77
N TRP A 147 6.19 3.13 4.48
CA TRP A 147 5.55 3.34 5.78
C TRP A 147 4.03 3.32 5.68
N LEU A 148 3.44 4.02 4.70
CA LEU A 148 1.99 3.99 4.48
C LEU A 148 1.46 2.59 4.16
N TYR A 149 2.25 1.80 3.44
CA TYR A 149 1.92 0.42 3.12
C TYR A 149 1.88 -0.47 4.38
N LEU A 150 2.87 -0.30 5.26
CA LEU A 150 3.04 -1.12 6.46
C LEU A 150 2.06 -0.72 7.58
N THR A 151 1.93 0.58 7.86
CA THR A 151 1.18 1.09 9.02
C THR A 151 -0.30 1.35 8.74
N LYS A 152 -0.67 1.59 7.47
CA LYS A 152 -2.05 1.82 7.02
C LYS A 152 -2.86 2.76 7.94
N PRO A 153 -2.39 4.00 8.18
CA PRO A 153 -3.10 4.91 9.06
C PRO A 153 -4.47 5.26 8.47
N GLY A 154 -5.47 5.41 9.35
CA GLY A 154 -6.87 5.61 8.98
C GLY A 154 -7.10 6.83 8.07
N ASN A 155 -6.34 7.91 8.27
CA ASN A 155 -6.40 9.13 7.45
C ASN A 155 -5.14 9.30 6.56
N SER A 156 -4.90 8.32 5.67
CA SER A 156 -3.71 8.33 4.79
C SER A 156 -3.86 9.14 3.50
N HIS A 157 -5.04 9.70 3.21
CA HIS A 157 -5.30 10.35 1.91
C HIS A 157 -4.42 11.57 1.67
N ALA A 158 -4.32 12.48 2.65
CA ALA A 158 -3.48 13.67 2.54
C ALA A 158 -2.00 13.29 2.35
N LEU A 159 -1.49 12.32 3.11
CA LEU A 159 -0.12 11.82 2.98
C LEU A 159 0.13 11.25 1.58
N LYS A 160 -0.78 10.41 1.06
CA LYS A 160 -0.68 9.84 -0.29
C LYS A 160 -0.64 10.92 -1.37
N MET A 161 -1.53 11.89 -1.29
CA MET A 161 -1.59 13.00 -2.25
C MET A 161 -0.31 13.82 -2.23
N SER A 162 0.23 14.13 -1.05
CA SER A 162 1.49 14.86 -0.92
C SER A 162 2.68 14.08 -1.48
N ILE A 163 2.77 12.77 -1.23
CA ILE A 163 3.85 11.94 -1.78
C ILE A 163 3.75 11.84 -3.31
N SER A 164 2.54 11.60 -3.82
CA SER A 164 2.28 11.50 -5.26
C SER A 164 2.65 12.82 -5.96
N LYS A 165 2.22 13.96 -5.41
CA LYS A 165 2.56 15.30 -5.90
C LYS A 165 4.07 15.52 -5.93
N LEU A 166 4.78 15.19 -4.85
CA LEU A 166 6.24 15.36 -4.76
C LEU A 166 6.95 14.52 -5.82
N PHE A 167 6.54 13.26 -6.01
CA PHE A 167 7.14 12.41 -7.02
C PHE A 167 6.85 12.89 -8.44
N THR A 168 5.63 13.31 -8.73
CA THR A 168 5.28 13.89 -10.03
C THR A 168 6.06 15.18 -10.32
N GLN A 169 6.26 16.04 -9.31
CA GLN A 169 7.09 17.23 -9.47
C GLN A 169 8.52 16.84 -9.87
N LEU A 170 9.10 15.82 -9.24
CA LEU A 170 10.46 15.36 -9.57
C LEU A 170 10.52 14.86 -11.02
N LEU A 171 9.58 14.01 -11.43
CA LEU A 171 9.51 13.50 -12.81
C LEU A 171 9.31 14.62 -13.84
N ASN A 172 8.70 15.73 -13.44
CA ASN A 172 8.51 16.91 -14.28
C ASN A 172 9.71 17.87 -14.27
N VAL A 173 10.71 17.66 -13.40
CA VAL A 173 12.03 18.28 -13.55
C VAL A 173 12.75 17.55 -14.68
N ARG A 174 12.23 17.71 -15.90
CA ARG A 174 13.01 17.49 -17.11
C ARG A 174 14.11 18.52 -17.14
N ILE A 175 15.28 18.11 -17.64
CA ILE A 175 16.44 18.96 -17.92
C ILE A 175 15.98 20.18 -18.75
N PRO A 176 15.91 21.38 -18.17
CA PRO A 176 15.51 22.59 -18.89
C PRO A 176 16.69 23.18 -19.65
N GLU A 177 16.40 23.98 -20.68
CA GLU A 177 17.41 24.75 -21.41
C GLU A 177 18.02 25.87 -20.52
N GLU A 178 17.24 26.39 -19.56
CA GLU A 178 17.67 27.50 -18.69
C GLU A 178 18.01 27.07 -17.25
N ARG A 179 19.20 27.49 -16.79
CA ARG A 179 19.73 27.24 -15.44
C ARG A 179 18.84 27.81 -14.34
N ASP A 180 18.30 29.01 -14.53
CA ASP A 180 17.51 29.70 -13.51
C ASP A 180 16.16 29.02 -13.30
N GLU A 181 15.55 28.54 -14.39
CA GLU A 181 14.32 27.75 -14.32
C GLU A 181 14.57 26.42 -13.60
N PHE A 182 15.65 25.72 -13.94
CA PHE A 182 16.03 24.49 -13.25
C PHE A 182 16.22 24.71 -11.75
N THR A 183 16.92 25.78 -11.37
CA THR A 183 17.18 26.13 -9.97
C THR A 183 15.89 26.40 -9.21
N LYS A 184 14.95 27.14 -9.80
CA LYS A 184 13.62 27.40 -9.21
C LYS A 184 12.83 26.11 -9.02
N ARG A 185 12.85 25.21 -10.01
CA ARG A 185 12.16 23.91 -9.91
C ARG A 185 12.76 23.04 -8.80
N MET A 186 14.08 23.02 -8.66
CA MET A 186 14.77 22.29 -7.59
C MET A 186 14.50 22.88 -6.20
N GLN A 187 14.43 24.21 -6.05
CA GLN A 187 14.06 24.84 -4.78
C GLN A 187 12.63 24.50 -4.38
N LYS A 188 11.68 24.54 -5.32
CA LYS A 188 10.29 24.14 -5.07
C LYS A 188 10.17 22.68 -4.63
N LEU A 189 11.01 21.79 -5.17
CA LEU A 189 11.09 20.39 -4.73
C LEU A 189 11.58 20.27 -3.30
N ASP A 190 12.61 21.03 -2.93
CA ASP A 190 13.16 21.09 -1.57
C ASP A 190 12.11 21.55 -0.55
N GLU A 191 11.37 22.61 -0.88
CA GLU A 191 10.23 23.11 -0.09
C GLU A 191 9.13 22.04 0.07
N SER A 192 8.73 21.42 -1.05
CA SER A 192 7.69 20.38 -1.05
C SER A 192 8.11 19.13 -0.27
N ALA A 193 9.42 18.82 -0.25
CA ALA A 193 9.98 17.77 0.60
C ALA A 193 9.93 18.14 2.09
N GLY A 194 10.22 19.39 2.44
CA GLY A 194 10.06 19.92 3.80
C GLY A 194 8.62 19.82 4.30
N ASP A 195 7.65 20.21 3.47
CA ASP A 195 6.22 20.10 3.77
C ASP A 195 5.79 18.65 4.04
N LEU A 196 6.27 17.72 3.22
CA LEU A 196 5.99 16.30 3.39
C LEU A 196 6.52 15.78 4.73
N VAL A 197 7.75 16.15 5.11
CA VAL A 197 8.35 15.76 6.40
C VAL A 197 7.54 16.34 7.56
N ALA A 198 7.10 17.59 7.48
CA ALA A 198 6.27 18.21 8.51
C ALA A 198 4.93 17.47 8.67
N LEU A 199 4.28 17.13 7.56
CA LEU A 199 3.03 16.39 7.53
C LEU A 199 3.17 14.99 8.16
N PHE A 200 4.26 14.28 7.84
CA PHE A 200 4.55 12.97 8.44
C PHE A 200 4.81 13.06 9.95
N ARG A 201 5.53 14.09 10.41
CA ARG A 201 5.76 14.30 11.84
C ARG A 201 4.46 14.51 12.62
N GLN A 202 3.54 15.33 12.09
CA GLN A 202 2.23 15.54 12.71
C GLN A 202 1.44 14.23 12.81
N ASN A 203 1.35 13.47 11.72
CA ASN A 203 0.58 12.22 11.68
C ASN A 203 1.18 11.11 12.58
N ILE A 204 2.51 11.06 12.74
CA ILE A 204 3.16 10.11 13.65
C ILE A 204 2.92 10.48 15.11
N LEU A 205 2.93 11.78 15.45
CA LEU A 205 2.64 12.26 16.80
C LEU A 205 1.18 11.99 17.19
N ASP A 206 0.23 12.26 16.29
CA ASP A 206 -1.20 12.00 16.51
C ASP A 206 -1.51 10.51 16.69
N ALA A 207 -0.80 9.64 15.95
CA ALA A 207 -0.92 8.19 16.07
C ALA A 207 -0.36 7.64 17.39
N ASN A 208 0.61 8.32 18.02
CA ASN A 208 1.15 7.93 19.32
C ASN A 208 0.26 8.41 20.49
N LEU A 209 -0.46 9.52 20.32
CA LEU A 209 -1.38 10.05 21.33
C LEU A 209 -2.71 9.30 21.40
N THR A 210 -3.11 8.60 20.33
CA THR A 210 -4.34 7.78 20.29
C THR A 210 -4.16 6.35 20.82
N ASN A 211 -2.93 5.96 21.16
CA ASN A 211 -2.59 4.66 21.76
C ASN A 211 -2.25 4.75 23.26
N LEU A 212 -2.56 5.88 23.90
CA LEU A 212 -2.53 6.11 25.37
C LEU A 212 -3.96 6.32 25.86
#